data_AF-A0A3M1CHL7-F1
#
_entry.id   AF-A0A3M1CHL7-F1
#
_cell.length_a   1.000
_cell.length_b   1.000
_cell.length_c   1.000
_cell.angle_alpha   90.00
_cell.angle_beta   90.00
_cell.angle_gamma   90.00
#
_symmetry.space_group_name_H-M   'P 1'
#
loop_
_entity.id
_entity.type
_entity.pdbx_description
1 polymer ?
#
loop_
_entity_poly.entity_id
_entity_poly.type
_entity_poly.pdbx_seq_one_letter_code
_entity_poly.pdbx_strand_id
1 'polypeptide(L)'
;MTKAWKCDSLSILRNILKYQLKEDWFFDKQRSVLDVRILGIQANLYVEDKDTYKDLFWVYFPACRPFFARHEVFNPRNPSENRTFDDIFWKRQFNSTIVKEENVYDRMLLEYLRGIDNLLEAERIKNDLFKWEHDLWHL
;
A
#
# COMPACT_ATOMS: atom_id res chain seq x y z
N MET A 1 -11.51 -14.95 -38.62
CA MET A 1 -11.09 -15.30 -37.24
C MET A 1 -11.39 -14.12 -36.34
N THR A 2 -12.58 -14.08 -35.75
CA THR A 2 -12.99 -13.00 -34.85
C THR A 2 -12.43 -13.31 -33.47
N LYS A 3 -11.44 -12.53 -33.00
CA LYS A 3 -11.00 -12.60 -31.60
C LYS A 3 -12.16 -12.13 -30.73
N ALA A 4 -12.82 -13.06 -30.04
CA ALA A 4 -13.77 -12.72 -29.00
C ALA A 4 -12.99 -12.09 -27.84
N TRP A 5 -13.18 -10.79 -27.62
CA TRP A 5 -12.64 -10.12 -26.45
C TRP A 5 -13.40 -10.66 -25.24
N LYS A 6 -12.73 -11.48 -24.42
CA LYS A 6 -13.23 -11.88 -23.10
C LYS A 6 -13.11 -10.68 -22.16
N CYS A 7 -13.96 -9.68 -22.35
CA CYS A 7 -14.11 -8.57 -21.41
C CYS A 7 -15.18 -8.96 -20.37
N ASP A 8 -14.88 -9.95 -19.53
CA ASP A 8 -15.68 -10.25 -18.34
C ASP A 8 -15.17 -9.39 -17.18
N SER A 9 -16.05 -8.65 -16.51
CA SER A 9 -15.71 -7.83 -15.33
C SER A 9 -15.05 -8.66 -14.21
N LEU A 10 -15.35 -9.94 -14.11
CA LEU A 10 -14.74 -10.88 -13.16
C LEU A 10 -13.30 -11.28 -13.53
N SER A 11 -12.92 -11.23 -14.81
CA SER A 11 -11.55 -11.54 -15.24
C SER A 11 -10.56 -10.47 -14.80
N ILE A 12 -10.98 -9.20 -14.75
CA ILE A 12 -10.17 -8.09 -14.25
C ILE A 12 -9.83 -8.32 -12.78
N LEU A 13 -10.80 -8.75 -11.97
CA LEU A 13 -10.59 -8.98 -10.53
C LEU A 13 -9.58 -10.10 -10.25
N ARG A 14 -9.53 -11.15 -11.10
CA ARG A 14 -8.57 -12.26 -10.94
C ARG A 14 -7.12 -11.85 -11.17
N ASN A 15 -6.91 -10.83 -11.99
CA ASN A 15 -5.58 -10.40 -12.42
C ASN A 15 -5.04 -9.24 -11.57
N ILE A 16 -5.79 -8.77 -10.58
CA ILE A 16 -5.30 -7.80 -9.59
C ILE A 16 -4.45 -8.56 -8.57
N LEU A 17 -3.13 -8.42 -8.68
CA LEU A 17 -2.18 -9.13 -7.82
C LEU A 17 -1.49 -8.22 -6.78
N LYS A 18 -1.45 -6.91 -7.05
CA LYS A 18 -0.74 -5.94 -6.21
C LYS A 18 -1.64 -4.75 -5.92
N TYR A 19 -1.48 -4.22 -4.71
CA TYR A 19 -2.07 -2.97 -4.27
C TYR A 19 -0.96 -2.01 -3.86
N GLN A 20 -1.13 -0.75 -4.21
CA GLN A 20 -0.27 0.35 -3.78
C GLN A 20 -1.07 1.28 -2.88
N LEU A 21 -0.44 1.74 -1.80
CA LEU A 21 -1.03 2.67 -0.85
C LEU A 21 -0.29 4.00 -0.95
N LYS A 22 -1.05 5.09 -0.96
CA LYS A 22 -0.50 6.44 -0.78
C LYS A 22 -0.73 6.86 0.65
N GLU A 23 0.35 7.06 1.38
CA GLU A 23 0.36 7.40 2.80
C GLU A 23 0.90 8.81 3.00
N ASP A 24 0.34 9.52 3.96
CA ASP A 24 0.79 10.82 4.43
C ASP A 24 1.20 10.66 5.89
N TRP A 25 2.47 10.95 6.16
CA TRP A 25 3.07 10.85 7.49
C TRP A 25 3.22 12.26 8.03
N PHE A 26 2.41 12.61 9.02
CA PHE A 26 2.38 13.97 9.54
C PHE A 26 2.56 13.97 11.06
N PHE A 27 3.27 14.98 11.54
CA PHE A 27 3.51 15.17 12.97
C PHE A 27 2.46 16.11 13.55
N ASP A 28 1.65 15.62 14.49
CA ASP A 28 0.73 16.46 15.25
C ASP A 28 1.49 17.12 16.42
N LYS A 29 1.76 18.42 16.28
CA LYS A 29 2.46 19.23 17.29
C LYS A 29 1.73 19.29 18.63
N GLN A 30 0.40 19.12 18.67
CA GLN A 30 -0.34 19.19 19.93
C GLN A 30 -0.21 17.91 20.75
N ARG A 31 -0.16 16.77 20.05
CA ARG A 31 -0.06 15.45 20.69
C ARG A 31 1.38 14.96 20.81
N SER A 32 2.31 15.60 20.10
CA SER A 32 3.69 15.11 19.92
C SER A 32 3.73 13.67 19.39
N VAL A 33 2.76 13.30 18.57
CA VAL A 33 2.64 11.96 17.99
C VAL A 33 2.75 12.06 16.48
N LEU A 34 3.48 11.11 15.89
CA LEU A 34 3.52 10.90 14.46
C LEU A 34 2.32 10.04 14.05
N ASP A 35 1.44 10.60 13.23
CA ASP A 35 0.26 9.90 12.73
C ASP A 35 0.42 9.58 11.24
N VAL A 36 -0.07 8.40 10.85
CA VAL A 36 -0.06 7.94 9.46
C VAL A 36 -1.48 7.94 8.91
N ARG A 37 -1.68 8.61 7.77
CA ARG A 37 -2.97 8.65 7.09
C ARG A 37 -2.87 8.07 5.69
N ILE A 38 -3.67 7.05 5.41
CA ILE A 38 -3.81 6.51 4.06
C ILE A 38 -4.75 7.43 3.27
N LEU A 39 -4.24 8.02 2.20
CA LEU A 39 -4.99 8.91 1.30
C LEU A 39 -5.70 8.14 0.19
N GLY A 40 -5.01 7.15 -0.38
CA GLY A 40 -5.52 6.43 -1.53
C GLY A 40 -5.00 5.00 -1.61
N ILE A 41 -5.77 4.17 -2.31
CA ILE A 41 -5.40 2.82 -2.69
C ILE A 41 -5.46 2.68 -4.20
N GLN A 42 -4.48 2.01 -4.77
CA GLN A 42 -4.40 1.70 -6.19
C GLN A 42 -4.32 0.20 -6.37
N ALA A 43 -4.99 -0.32 -7.39
CA ALA A 43 -4.87 -1.69 -7.84
C ALA A 43 -3.98 -1.77 -9.09
N ASN A 44 -3.12 -2.79 -9.16
CA ASN A 44 -2.28 -3.05 -10.32
C ASN A 44 -2.70 -4.39 -10.96
N LEU A 45 -2.93 -4.34 -12.27
CA LEU A 45 -3.28 -5.49 -13.09
C LEU A 45 -2.01 -6.17 -13.58
N TYR A 46 -1.88 -7.47 -13.37
CA TYR A 46 -0.82 -8.23 -14.01
C TYR A 46 -1.18 -8.52 -15.46
N VAL A 47 -0.27 -8.19 -16.37
CA VAL A 47 -0.40 -8.43 -17.81
C VAL A 47 0.57 -9.55 -18.18
N GLU A 48 0.02 -10.76 -18.33
CA GLU A 48 0.78 -11.98 -18.65
C GLU A 48 1.63 -11.82 -19.91
N ASP A 49 1.10 -11.18 -20.97
CA ASP A 49 1.78 -11.00 -22.25
C ASP A 49 3.11 -10.22 -22.17
N LYS A 50 3.25 -9.36 -21.15
CA LYS A 50 4.39 -8.46 -21.01
C LYS A 50 5.16 -8.67 -19.71
N ASP A 51 4.77 -9.64 -18.88
CA ASP A 51 5.26 -9.86 -17.53
C ASP A 51 5.41 -8.55 -16.72
N THR A 52 4.42 -7.67 -16.85
CA THR A 52 4.45 -6.34 -16.23
C THR A 52 3.14 -6.04 -15.52
N TYR A 53 3.25 -5.15 -14.53
CA TYR A 53 2.09 -4.62 -13.83
C TYR A 53 1.64 -3.34 -14.51
N LYS A 54 0.34 -3.24 -14.79
CA LYS A 54 -0.31 -2.05 -15.30
C LYS A 54 -1.14 -1.41 -14.21
N ASP A 55 -0.91 -0.13 -14.03
CA ASP A 55 -1.63 0.72 -13.10
C ASP A 55 -3.07 0.94 -13.59
N LEU A 56 -4.06 0.68 -12.73
CA LEU A 56 -5.47 0.82 -13.07
C LEU A 56 -6.01 2.21 -12.70
N PHE A 57 -6.34 2.41 -11.43
CA PHE A 57 -6.90 3.65 -10.92
C PHE A 57 -6.61 3.80 -9.43
N TRP A 58 -6.61 5.06 -8.98
CA TRP A 58 -6.58 5.43 -7.57
C TRP A 58 -8.00 5.60 -7.04
N VAL A 59 -8.24 5.06 -5.85
CA VAL A 59 -9.46 5.28 -5.08
C VAL A 59 -9.13 6.03 -3.81
N TYR A 60 -9.94 7.02 -3.48
CA TYR A 60 -9.83 7.73 -2.22
C TYR A 60 -10.15 6.81 -1.05
N PHE A 61 -9.15 6.55 -0.20
CA PHE A 61 -9.24 5.52 0.83
C PHE A 61 -10.36 5.76 1.85
N PRO A 62 -10.63 7.00 2.34
CA PRO A 62 -11.73 7.25 3.26
C PRO A 62 -13.11 6.87 2.73
N ALA A 63 -13.33 6.94 1.40
CA ALA A 63 -14.58 6.50 0.79
C ALA A 63 -14.77 4.97 0.84
N CYS A 64 -13.67 4.21 0.94
CA CYS A 64 -13.69 2.75 1.02
C CYS A 64 -13.90 2.21 2.45
N ARG A 65 -13.67 3.01 3.49
CA ARG A 65 -13.76 2.55 4.90
C ARG A 65 -15.08 1.88 5.28
N PRO A 66 -16.26 2.38 4.88
CA PRO A 66 -17.53 1.70 5.19
C PRO A 66 -17.63 0.30 4.59
N PHE A 67 -16.95 0.04 3.47
CA PHE A 67 -16.89 -1.29 2.87
C PHE A 67 -15.89 -2.16 3.62
N PHE A 68 -14.70 -1.64 3.94
CA PHE A 68 -13.69 -2.40 4.68
C PHE A 68 -14.11 -2.77 6.10
N ALA A 69 -14.88 -1.93 6.77
CA ALA A 69 -15.42 -2.22 8.10
C ALA A 69 -16.49 -3.34 8.09
N ARG A 70 -17.14 -3.61 6.95
CA ARG A 70 -18.14 -4.69 6.83
C ARG A 70 -17.52 -6.04 6.47
N HIS A 71 -16.29 -6.05 5.97
CA HIS A 71 -15.62 -7.26 5.53
C HIS A 71 -14.64 -7.74 6.60
N GLU A 72 -14.96 -8.88 7.20
CA GLU A 72 -14.10 -9.54 8.17
C GLU A 72 -12.97 -10.31 7.48
N VAL A 73 -11.80 -10.29 8.10
CA VAL A 73 -10.61 -11.03 7.69
C VAL A 73 -10.41 -12.18 8.65
N PHE A 74 -10.46 -13.39 8.11
CA PHE A 74 -10.23 -14.60 8.89
C PHE A 74 -8.76 -14.70 9.32
N ASN A 75 -8.51 -14.84 10.62
CA ASN A 75 -7.19 -15.09 11.18
C ASN A 75 -7.02 -16.58 11.54
N PRO A 76 -6.23 -17.37 10.78
CA PRO A 76 -6.03 -18.79 11.06
C PRO A 76 -5.36 -19.06 12.42
N ARG A 77 -4.65 -18.08 12.98
CA ARG A 77 -3.94 -18.22 14.25
C ARG A 77 -4.82 -17.98 15.47
N ASN A 78 -5.90 -17.21 15.32
CA ASN A 78 -6.83 -16.92 16.40
C ASN A 78 -8.27 -16.81 15.86
N PRO A 79 -9.06 -17.89 15.92
CA PRO A 79 -10.41 -17.90 15.38
C PRO A 79 -11.41 -17.08 16.21
N SER A 80 -11.04 -16.69 17.44
CA SER A 80 -11.89 -15.89 18.33
C SER A 80 -11.72 -14.38 18.10
N GLU A 81 -10.74 -13.97 17.31
CA GLU A 81 -10.50 -12.56 17.01
C GLU A 81 -11.07 -12.19 15.66
N ASN A 82 -12.21 -11.50 15.67
CA ASN A 82 -12.78 -10.90 14.46
C ASN A 82 -12.03 -9.59 14.19
N ARG A 83 -11.33 -9.50 13.05
CA ARG A 83 -10.74 -8.25 12.55
C ARG A 83 -11.38 -7.89 11.23
N THR A 84 -11.63 -6.61 11.01
CA THR A 84 -12.08 -6.11 9.71
C THR A 84 -10.88 -5.66 8.87
N PHE A 85 -11.08 -5.50 7.56
CA PHE A 85 -10.03 -4.89 6.73
C PHE A 85 -9.68 -3.48 7.22
N ASP A 86 -10.66 -2.73 7.73
CA ASP A 86 -10.42 -1.39 8.28
C ASP A 86 -9.47 -1.44 9.48
N ASP A 87 -9.64 -2.41 10.39
CA ASP A 87 -8.74 -2.60 11.54
C ASP A 87 -7.30 -2.90 11.11
N ILE A 88 -7.12 -3.70 10.05
CA ILE A 88 -5.80 -4.07 9.53
C ILE A 88 -5.09 -2.85 8.96
N PHE A 89 -5.77 -2.03 8.17
CA PHE A 89 -5.19 -0.81 7.62
C PHE A 89 -4.93 0.22 8.71
N TRP A 90 -5.85 0.39 9.66
CA TRP A 90 -5.73 1.32 10.78
C TRP A 90 -4.55 0.97 11.69
N LYS A 91 -4.41 -0.30 12.07
CA LYS A 91 -3.30 -0.79 12.91
C LYS A 91 -2.03 -1.07 12.12
N ARG A 92 -2.00 -0.80 10.81
CA ARG A 92 -0.89 -1.11 9.89
C ARG A 92 -0.40 -2.56 9.98
N GLN A 93 -1.33 -3.51 10.11
CA GLN A 93 -1.02 -4.93 10.24
C GLN A 93 -0.81 -5.60 8.88
N PHE A 94 0.09 -5.04 8.07
CA PHE A 94 0.44 -5.55 6.76
C PHE A 94 1.94 -5.38 6.48
N ASN A 95 2.46 -6.16 5.54
CA ASN A 95 3.81 -5.99 5.04
C ASN A 95 3.77 -5.21 3.72
N SER A 96 4.65 -4.22 3.57
CA SER A 96 4.75 -3.38 2.39
C SER A 96 6.20 -3.07 2.07
N THR A 97 6.49 -2.92 0.78
CA THR A 97 7.77 -2.41 0.27
C THR A 97 7.55 -1.00 -0.24
N ILE A 98 8.44 -0.07 0.15
CA ILE A 98 8.39 1.32 -0.31
C ILE A 98 8.82 1.36 -1.77
N VAL A 99 8.01 1.99 -2.62
CA VAL A 99 8.27 2.12 -4.07
C VAL A 99 8.67 3.55 -4.45
N LYS A 100 8.22 4.53 -3.65
CA LYS A 100 8.46 5.95 -3.86
C LYS A 100 8.38 6.66 -2.52
N GLU A 101 9.28 7.61 -2.33
CA GLU A 101 9.24 8.62 -1.27
C GLU A 101 9.05 10.01 -1.89
N GLU A 102 8.74 11.01 -1.06
CA GLU A 102 8.73 12.40 -1.52
C GLU A 102 10.16 12.84 -1.88
N ASN A 103 10.36 13.29 -3.12
CA ASN A 103 11.64 13.77 -3.57
C ASN A 103 11.47 14.94 -4.56
N VAL A 104 12.53 15.72 -4.72
CA VAL A 104 12.54 16.93 -5.58
C VAL A 104 12.22 16.62 -7.05
N TYR A 105 12.61 15.43 -7.51
CA TYR A 105 12.51 15.03 -8.92
C TYR A 105 11.26 14.20 -9.23
N ASP A 106 10.37 13.97 -8.26
CA ASP A 106 9.18 13.10 -8.31
C ASP A 106 9.41 11.66 -8.84
N ARG A 107 10.63 11.12 -8.68
CA ARG A 107 11.04 9.82 -9.25
C ARG A 107 10.72 8.65 -8.34
N MET A 108 10.37 7.50 -8.92
CA MET A 108 10.30 6.24 -8.17
C MET A 108 11.69 5.65 -7.88
N LEU A 109 11.82 4.83 -6.84
CA LEU A 109 13.07 4.15 -6.49
C LEU A 109 13.63 3.32 -7.67
N LEU A 110 12.73 2.66 -8.40
CA LEU A 110 13.04 1.84 -9.58
C LEU A 110 13.65 2.64 -10.76
N GLU A 111 13.47 3.96 -10.80
CA GLU A 111 13.99 4.78 -11.91
C GLU A 111 15.49 5.05 -11.79
N TYR A 112 16.04 5.03 -10.57
CA TYR A 112 17.45 5.36 -10.32
C TYR A 112 18.24 4.23 -9.66
N LEU A 113 17.58 3.23 -9.04
CA LEU A 113 18.22 2.04 -8.48
C LEU A 113 17.77 0.78 -9.22
N ARG A 114 18.67 -0.21 -9.33
CA ARG A 114 18.39 -1.47 -10.02
C ARG A 114 18.70 -2.66 -9.12
N GLY A 115 17.88 -3.70 -9.23
CA GLY A 115 18.12 -4.98 -8.55
C GLY A 115 18.04 -4.86 -7.02
N ILE A 116 19.08 -5.36 -6.35
CA ILE A 116 19.15 -5.47 -4.87
C ILE A 116 19.19 -4.09 -4.21
N ASP A 117 19.83 -3.11 -4.85
CA ASP A 117 19.99 -1.77 -4.28
C ASP A 117 18.63 -1.09 -4.03
N ASN A 118 17.63 -1.37 -4.86
CA ASN A 118 16.27 -0.86 -4.66
C ASN A 118 15.63 -1.39 -3.37
N LEU A 119 15.87 -2.68 -3.05
CA LEU A 119 15.35 -3.28 -1.81
C LEU A 119 16.06 -2.72 -0.59
N LEU A 120 17.39 -2.57 -0.65
CA LEU A 120 18.18 -1.99 0.43
C LEU A 120 17.79 -0.54 0.70
N GLU A 121 17.53 0.24 -0.35
CA GLU A 121 17.08 1.62 -0.19
C GLU A 121 15.67 1.71 0.38
N ALA A 122 14.74 0.86 -0.07
CA ALA A 122 13.41 0.78 0.53
C ALA A 122 13.48 0.41 2.02
N GLU A 123 14.39 -0.47 2.42
CA GLU A 123 14.65 -0.79 3.84
C GLU A 123 15.29 0.37 4.60
N ARG A 124 16.22 1.11 3.97
CA ARG A 124 16.82 2.32 4.55
C ARG A 124 15.75 3.36 4.87
N ILE A 125 14.89 3.70 3.91
CA ILE A 125 13.80 4.67 4.07
C ILE A 125 12.85 4.21 5.19
N LYS A 126 12.51 2.93 5.23
CA LYS A 126 11.66 2.36 6.28
C LYS A 126 12.29 2.51 7.67
N ASN A 127 13.60 2.27 7.79
CA ASN A 127 14.32 2.43 9.05
C ASN A 127 14.42 3.90 9.45
N ASP A 128 14.60 4.81 8.51
CA ASP A 128 14.68 6.26 8.78
C ASP A 128 13.32 6.80 9.27
N LEU A 129 12.20 6.34 8.71
CA LEU A 129 10.85 6.62 9.22
C LEU A 129 10.66 6.12 10.67
N PHE A 130 11.14 4.91 10.97
CA PHE A 130 11.04 4.34 12.32
C PHE A 130 11.90 5.09 13.34
N LYS A 131 13.10 5.52 12.95
CA LYS A 131 13.96 6.37 13.81
C LYS A 131 13.30 7.71 14.06
N TRP A 132 12.73 8.33 13.03
CA TRP A 132 12.03 9.61 13.17
C TRP A 132 10.86 9.50 14.15
N GLU A 133 10.09 8.42 14.08
CA GLU A 133 9.07 8.13 15.09
C GLU A 133 9.68 8.05 16.49
N HIS A 134 10.71 7.21 16.67
CA HIS A 134 11.35 6.98 17.97
C HIS A 134 11.95 8.25 18.58
N ASP A 135 12.63 9.08 17.79
CA ASP A 135 13.25 10.32 18.27
C ASP A 135 12.21 11.34 18.78
N LEU A 136 10.99 11.33 18.22
CA LEU A 136 9.88 12.17 18.71
C LEU A 136 9.34 11.70 20.07
N TRP A 137 9.54 10.42 20.44
CA TRP A 137 9.14 9.87 21.75
C TRP A 137 10.15 10.15 22.87
N HIS A 138 11.41 10.47 22.53
CA HIS A 138 12.47 10.75 23.53
C HIS A 138 12.66 12.25 23.83
N LEU A 139 11.78 13.11 23.32
CA LEU A 139 11.72 14.56 23.59
C LEU A 139 10.74 14.88 24.71
#